data_AF-A0A0K6FRB2-F1
#
_entry.id   AF-A0A0K6FRB2-F1
#
_cell.length_a   1.000
_cell.length_b   1.000
_cell.length_c   1.000
_cell.angle_alpha   90.00
_cell.angle_beta   90.00
_cell.angle_gamma   90.00
#
_symmetry.space_group_name_H-M   'P 1'
#
loop_
_entity.id
_entity.type
_entity.pdbx_description
1 polymer ?
#
loop_
_entity_poly.entity_id
_entity_poly.type
_entity_poly.pdbx_seq_one_letter_code
_entity_poly.pdbx_strand_id
1 'polypeptide(L)'
;MTSTRDPSVVSISSTEDSTTEVVEISSEGTPTSHITLSPTPSPISNMPYHLVTGHTISWAYSDGVNTLPDLSNESSTHYHELVEPGSKSYQKYLEKVGTYVAKSVFGYTDAPYFMEDLPTGYSLYSCHTQPQSTGRPRKDLYLYGPENIKKFRSPNEFTMHAVWLMGGGPSNPSLCQCIHCSTHNSQIEINRRYGLPGRHDPRDHHHHS
;
A
#
# COMPACT_ATOMS: atom_id res chain seq x y z
N MET A 1 -52.31 17.47 -5.88
CA MET A 1 -53.44 16.82 -5.18
C MET A 1 -52.99 15.39 -4.93
N THR A 2 -52.77 14.82 -3.75
CA THR A 2 -53.05 15.02 -2.31
C THR A 2 -52.13 13.98 -1.63
N SER A 3 -51.19 14.33 -0.75
CA SER A 3 -51.36 14.55 0.70
C SER A 3 -52.03 13.40 1.47
N THR A 4 -51.22 12.67 2.26
CA THR A 4 -51.49 12.11 3.62
C THR A 4 -50.22 11.35 4.06
N ARG A 5 -49.40 11.71 5.06
CA ARG A 5 -49.54 11.87 6.53
C ARG A 5 -50.09 10.62 7.27
N ASP A 6 -49.18 9.93 7.97
CA ASP A 6 -49.11 9.46 9.39
C ASP A 6 -50.41 9.32 10.24
N PRO A 7 -50.43 8.72 11.47
CA PRO A 7 -49.46 7.92 12.25
C PRO A 7 -50.12 6.73 13.04
N SER A 8 -49.39 5.98 13.89
CA SER A 8 -49.82 5.32 15.17
C SER A 8 -48.63 4.53 15.75
N VAL A 9 -47.96 4.92 16.86
CA VAL A 9 -48.31 4.86 18.30
C VAL A 9 -48.61 3.45 18.81
N VAL A 10 -47.93 3.08 19.93
CA VAL A 10 -48.23 2.08 21.01
C VAL A 10 -46.91 1.40 21.39
N SER A 11 -46.48 1.20 22.64
CA SER A 11 -46.85 1.69 23.96
C SER A 11 -45.68 1.39 24.92
N ILE A 12 -45.53 2.26 25.89
CA ILE A 12 -44.68 2.16 27.08
C ILE A 12 -45.34 1.26 28.13
N SER A 13 -44.56 0.47 28.86
CA SER A 13 -44.94 -0.07 30.17
C SER A 13 -43.73 -0.12 31.10
N SER A 14 -43.89 0.50 32.26
CA SER A 14 -42.98 0.55 33.41
C SER A 14 -43.50 -0.38 34.51
N THR A 15 -42.60 -0.92 35.34
CA THR A 15 -42.74 -1.26 36.78
C THR A 15 -41.32 -1.65 37.26
N GLU A 16 -40.58 -0.82 38.00
CA GLU A 16 -40.55 -0.64 39.47
C GLU A 16 -40.11 -1.89 40.27
N ASP A 17 -38.91 -1.84 40.89
CA ASP A 17 -38.64 -1.94 42.35
C ASP A 17 -37.10 -1.99 42.57
N SER A 18 -36.46 -0.99 43.19
CA SER A 18 -36.25 -0.77 44.64
C SER A 18 -35.33 -1.79 45.33
N THR A 19 -34.07 -1.42 45.58
CA THR A 19 -33.47 -1.50 46.94
C THR A 19 -32.17 -0.71 47.01
N THR A 20 -32.10 0.18 47.99
CA THR A 20 -30.93 0.96 48.39
C THR A 20 -30.29 0.27 49.59
N GLU A 21 -28.99 -0.01 49.54
CA GLU A 21 -28.19 -0.19 50.76
C GLU A 21 -26.97 0.73 50.71
N VAL A 22 -26.86 1.51 51.77
CA VAL A 22 -25.78 2.46 52.10
C VAL A 22 -24.85 1.76 53.07
N VAL A 23 -23.55 1.74 52.79
CA VAL A 23 -22.50 1.52 53.79
C VAL A 23 -21.36 2.50 53.51
N GLU A 24 -21.30 3.56 54.30
CA GLU A 24 -20.09 4.35 54.54
C GLU A 24 -19.25 3.66 55.60
N ILE A 25 -17.94 3.45 55.38
CA ILE A 25 -16.90 3.68 56.40
C ILE A 25 -15.57 4.05 55.71
N SER A 26 -14.98 5.15 56.16
CA SER A 26 -13.71 5.76 55.75
C SER A 26 -12.47 4.91 56.10
N SER A 27 -11.39 5.03 55.32
CA SER A 27 -10.04 5.17 55.89
C SER A 27 -9.03 5.64 54.83
N GLU A 28 -8.12 6.49 55.31
CA GLU A 28 -7.09 7.21 54.59
C GLU A 28 -6.02 6.27 54.02
N GLY A 29 -5.67 6.47 52.75
CA GLY A 29 -4.61 5.75 52.07
C GLY A 29 -3.99 6.62 50.96
N THR A 30 -2.77 7.04 51.22
CA THR A 30 -1.78 7.74 50.37
C THR A 30 -1.98 7.58 48.85
N PRO A 31 -1.90 8.66 48.03
CA PRO A 31 -1.93 8.52 46.58
C PRO A 31 -0.59 7.95 46.10
N THR A 32 -0.52 6.62 46.01
CA THR A 32 0.50 5.94 45.22
C THR A 32 0.24 6.32 43.77
N SER A 33 1.18 7.03 43.16
CA SER A 33 1.20 7.37 41.74
C SER A 33 1.29 6.08 40.92
N HIS A 34 0.14 5.49 40.64
CA HIS A 34 0.02 4.47 39.61
C HIS A 34 0.27 5.15 38.28
N ILE A 35 1.47 4.96 37.74
CA ILE A 35 1.77 5.19 36.34
C ILE A 35 0.83 4.27 35.57
N THR A 36 -0.28 4.82 35.10
CA THR A 36 -1.13 4.17 34.09
C THR A 36 -0.26 4.04 32.85
N LEU A 37 0.35 2.87 32.68
CA LEU A 37 0.90 2.44 31.40
C LEU A 37 -0.23 2.63 30.40
N SER A 38 -0.04 3.57 29.47
CA SER A 38 -0.96 3.77 28.37
C SER A 38 -1.25 2.42 27.72
N PRO A 39 -2.52 2.13 27.37
CA PRO A 39 -2.84 0.87 26.73
C PRO A 39 -1.99 0.76 25.47
N THR A 40 -1.08 -0.22 25.46
CA THR A 40 -0.37 -0.65 24.26
C THR A 40 -1.43 -0.80 23.18
N PRO A 41 -1.31 -0.15 22.01
CA PRO A 41 -2.30 -0.31 20.96
C PRO A 41 -2.38 -1.80 20.65
N SER A 42 -3.55 -2.39 20.92
CA SER A 42 -3.81 -3.80 20.63
C SER A 42 -3.45 -4.05 19.18
N PRO A 43 -2.58 -5.03 18.87
CA PRO A 43 -2.23 -5.34 17.49
C PRO A 43 -3.53 -5.68 16.75
N ILE A 44 -3.81 -4.92 15.69
CA ILE A 44 -4.92 -5.20 14.78
C ILE A 44 -4.75 -6.66 14.36
N SER A 45 -5.68 -7.53 14.75
CA SER A 45 -5.48 -8.98 14.88
C SER A 45 -5.32 -9.77 13.57
N ASN A 46 -4.93 -9.11 12.47
CA ASN A 46 -4.72 -9.69 11.16
C ASN A 46 -3.48 -9.14 10.44
N MET A 47 -2.60 -8.42 11.14
CA MET A 47 -1.36 -7.93 10.55
C MET A 47 -0.36 -9.08 10.36
N PRO A 48 0.09 -9.38 9.14
CA PRO A 48 0.87 -10.58 8.84
C PRO A 48 2.36 -10.37 9.18
N TYR A 49 2.67 -10.08 10.45
CA TYR A 49 4.04 -9.82 10.91
C TYR A 49 5.00 -11.00 10.65
N HIS A 50 4.48 -12.22 10.53
CA HIS A 50 5.25 -13.41 10.14
C HIS A 50 5.88 -13.31 8.74
N LEU A 51 5.42 -12.38 7.90
CA LEU A 51 6.00 -12.09 6.59
C LEU A 51 7.25 -11.23 6.68
N VAL A 52 7.64 -10.75 7.86
CA VAL A 52 8.81 -9.88 8.02
C VAL A 52 9.89 -10.62 8.80
N THR A 53 11.06 -10.78 8.19
CA THR A 53 12.26 -11.33 8.82
C THR A 53 13.39 -10.31 8.73
N GLY A 54 13.68 -9.62 9.84
CA GLY A 54 14.59 -8.48 9.85
C GLY A 54 14.05 -7.33 8.98
N HIS A 55 14.83 -6.88 8.00
CA HIS A 55 14.46 -5.86 7.02
C HIS A 55 13.91 -6.44 5.70
N THR A 56 13.62 -7.73 5.66
CA THR A 56 13.10 -8.44 4.47
C THR A 56 11.63 -8.80 4.64
N ILE A 57 10.82 -8.59 3.59
CA ILE A 57 9.37 -8.80 3.56
C ILE A 57 9.01 -9.83 2.48
N SER A 58 8.33 -10.90 2.86
CA SER A 58 7.75 -11.89 1.95
C SER A 58 6.33 -11.49 1.51
N TRP A 59 5.91 -11.95 0.33
CA TRP A 59 4.57 -11.63 -0.20
C TRP A 59 3.46 -12.43 0.48
N ALA A 60 2.35 -11.76 0.81
CA ALA A 60 1.14 -12.43 1.28
C ALA A 60 0.38 -13.12 0.13
N TYR A 61 0.30 -12.46 -1.03
CA TYR A 61 -0.42 -12.92 -2.21
C TYR A 61 0.34 -12.56 -3.49
N SER A 62 -0.06 -13.20 -4.60
CA SER A 62 0.31 -12.80 -5.95
C SER A 62 -0.86 -12.97 -6.91
N ASP A 63 -0.95 -12.08 -7.90
CA ASP A 63 -1.85 -12.14 -9.06
C ASP A 63 -1.10 -12.39 -10.38
N GLY A 64 0.18 -12.76 -10.31
CA GLY A 64 1.04 -12.98 -11.47
C GLY A 64 0.69 -14.25 -12.24
N VAL A 65 0.65 -14.14 -13.57
CA VAL A 65 0.44 -15.26 -14.51
C VAL A 65 1.59 -15.42 -15.52
N ASN A 66 2.77 -14.84 -15.22
CA ASN A 66 3.96 -14.83 -16.09
C ASN A 66 3.73 -14.13 -17.43
N THR A 67 3.06 -12.97 -17.44
CA THR A 67 2.99 -12.16 -18.66
C THR A 67 4.39 -11.73 -19.11
N LEU A 68 4.61 -11.70 -20.43
CA LEU A 68 5.89 -11.40 -21.04
C LEU A 68 5.80 -10.09 -21.86
N PRO A 69 6.92 -9.38 -22.07
CA PRO A 69 6.96 -8.30 -23.04
C PRO A 69 6.56 -8.77 -24.44
N ASP A 70 5.84 -7.91 -25.15
CA ASP A 70 5.61 -8.08 -26.58
C ASP A 70 6.91 -7.79 -27.35
N LEU A 71 7.47 -8.84 -27.95
CA LEU A 71 8.74 -8.80 -28.68
C LEU A 71 8.56 -8.54 -30.18
N SER A 72 7.33 -8.30 -30.67
CA SER A 72 7.06 -8.12 -32.10
C SER A 72 7.77 -6.91 -32.72
N ASN A 73 8.11 -5.90 -31.91
CA ASN A 73 8.74 -4.65 -32.34
C ASN A 73 10.20 -4.52 -31.89
N GLU A 74 10.88 -5.63 -31.62
CA GLU A 74 12.29 -5.57 -31.25
C GLU A 74 13.18 -5.15 -32.43
N SER A 75 14.18 -4.33 -32.11
CA SER A 75 15.21 -3.89 -33.02
C SER A 75 16.51 -3.66 -32.25
N SER A 76 17.60 -3.39 -32.97
CA SER A 76 18.87 -2.99 -32.34
C SER A 76 18.76 -1.73 -31.47
N THR A 77 17.72 -0.92 -31.66
CA THR A 77 17.49 0.34 -30.93
C THR A 77 16.32 0.27 -29.94
N HIS A 78 15.60 -0.85 -29.89
CA HIS A 78 14.47 -1.09 -28.99
C HIS A 78 14.38 -2.58 -28.64
N TYR A 79 14.78 -2.98 -27.44
CA TYR A 79 14.74 -4.39 -27.03
C TYR A 79 14.53 -4.54 -25.53
N HIS A 80 14.12 -5.73 -25.10
CA HIS A 80 13.91 -6.09 -23.71
C HIS A 80 14.91 -7.16 -23.27
N GLU A 81 15.43 -7.02 -22.06
CA GLU A 81 16.33 -7.98 -21.43
C GLU A 81 15.76 -8.36 -20.07
N LEU A 82 15.68 -9.65 -19.75
CA LEU A 82 15.28 -10.09 -18.41
C LEU A 82 16.32 -9.59 -17.40
N VAL A 83 15.87 -8.95 -16.34
CA VAL A 83 16.76 -8.50 -15.27
C VAL A 83 17.10 -9.69 -14.40
N GLU A 84 18.39 -10.00 -14.32
CA GLU A 84 18.89 -11.07 -13.46
C GLU A 84 18.51 -10.83 -11.98
N PRO A 85 17.89 -11.83 -11.31
CA PRO A 85 17.70 -11.80 -9.87
C PRO A 85 19.01 -11.54 -9.13
N GLY A 86 18.98 -10.67 -8.12
CA GLY A 86 20.20 -10.29 -7.37
C GLY A 86 21.04 -9.19 -8.03
N SER A 87 20.79 -8.82 -9.29
CA SER A 87 21.46 -7.66 -9.90
C SER A 87 21.15 -6.35 -9.14
N LYS A 88 22.03 -5.35 -9.27
CA LYS A 88 21.85 -4.05 -8.57
C LYS A 88 20.52 -3.37 -8.92
N SER A 89 20.07 -3.48 -10.17
CA SER A 89 18.77 -2.95 -10.60
C SER A 89 17.60 -3.68 -9.97
N TYR A 90 17.70 -5.00 -9.84
CA TYR A 90 16.70 -5.84 -9.19
C TYR A 90 16.58 -5.47 -7.71
N GLN A 91 17.70 -5.45 -6.98
CA GLN A 91 17.74 -5.12 -5.56
C GLN A 91 17.21 -3.71 -5.29
N LYS A 92 17.56 -2.71 -6.11
CA LYS A 92 16.99 -1.36 -6.01
C LYS A 92 15.48 -1.31 -6.28
N TYR A 93 14.96 -2.19 -7.13
CA TYR A 93 13.53 -2.28 -7.36
C TYR A 93 12.84 -2.81 -6.09
N LEU A 94 13.34 -3.92 -5.53
CA LEU A 94 12.83 -4.53 -4.31
C LEU A 94 12.94 -3.62 -3.09
N GLU A 95 14.03 -2.86 -2.95
CA GLU A 95 14.23 -1.87 -1.89
C GLU A 95 13.15 -0.79 -1.91
N LYS A 96 12.86 -0.23 -3.09
CA LYS A 96 11.87 0.85 -3.24
C LYS A 96 10.47 0.36 -2.87
N VAL A 97 10.09 -0.81 -3.36
CA VAL A 97 8.78 -1.40 -3.06
C VAL A 97 8.72 -1.81 -1.59
N GLY A 98 9.74 -2.53 -1.10
CA GLY A 98 9.82 -3.05 0.26
C GLY A 98 9.79 -1.95 1.31
N THR A 99 10.57 -0.88 1.12
CA THR A 99 10.56 0.28 2.02
C THR A 99 9.18 0.92 2.12
N TYR A 100 8.45 1.03 1.01
CA TYR A 100 7.11 1.59 1.05
C TYR A 100 6.09 0.64 1.69
N VAL A 101 6.17 -0.65 1.40
CA VAL A 101 5.32 -1.68 2.02
C VAL A 101 5.57 -1.72 3.52
N ALA A 102 6.82 -1.71 3.97
CA ALA A 102 7.21 -1.66 5.38
C ALA A 102 6.50 -0.52 6.12
N LYS A 103 6.57 0.69 5.55
CA LYS A 103 5.92 1.87 6.10
C LYS A 103 4.39 1.79 6.09
N SER A 104 3.82 1.40 4.96
CA SER A 104 2.37 1.55 4.72
C SER A 104 1.55 0.42 5.31
N VAL A 105 2.12 -0.79 5.34
CA VAL A 105 1.46 -1.99 5.85
C VAL A 105 1.82 -2.16 7.32
N PHE A 106 3.11 -2.12 7.66
CA PHE A 106 3.59 -2.48 9.01
C PHE A 106 3.91 -1.28 9.91
N GLY A 107 3.96 -0.06 9.38
CA GLY A 107 4.30 1.15 10.15
C GLY A 107 5.80 1.32 10.43
N TYR A 108 6.67 0.54 9.79
CA TYR A 108 8.12 0.61 10.00
C TYR A 108 8.73 1.81 9.26
N THR A 109 9.65 2.51 9.92
CA THR A 109 10.24 3.76 9.41
C THR A 109 11.77 3.81 9.47
N ASP A 110 12.39 2.79 10.06
CA ASP A 110 13.83 2.58 10.20
C ASP A 110 14.47 1.98 8.92
N ALA A 111 14.05 2.47 7.76
CA ALA A 111 14.43 1.99 6.43
C ALA A 111 15.97 1.92 6.20
N PRO A 112 16.46 1.12 5.21
CA PRO A 112 15.70 0.48 4.12
C PRO A 112 15.11 -0.89 4.46
N TYR A 113 13.98 -1.21 3.83
CA TYR A 113 13.42 -2.56 3.77
C TYR A 113 13.39 -3.08 2.33
N PHE A 114 13.42 -4.39 2.17
CA PHE A 114 13.45 -5.07 0.88
C PHE A 114 12.29 -6.08 0.81
N MET A 115 11.67 -6.20 -0.36
CA MET A 115 10.91 -7.42 -0.66
C MET A 115 11.91 -8.57 -0.84
N GLU A 116 11.58 -9.76 -0.36
CA GLU A 116 12.43 -10.96 -0.50
C GLU A 116 12.70 -11.29 -1.97
N ASP A 117 11.65 -11.21 -2.78
CA ASP A 117 11.69 -11.43 -4.23
C ASP A 117 10.55 -10.63 -4.90
N LEU A 118 10.37 -10.76 -6.22
CA LEU A 118 9.12 -10.36 -6.89
C LEU A 118 7.97 -11.31 -6.49
N PRO A 119 6.70 -10.88 -6.58
CA PRO A 119 5.59 -11.79 -6.36
C PRO A 119 5.61 -12.94 -7.36
N THR A 120 5.16 -14.13 -6.96
CA THR A 120 5.12 -15.30 -7.85
C THR A 120 4.43 -14.98 -9.19
N GLY A 121 5.06 -15.32 -10.31
CA GLY A 121 4.48 -15.05 -11.63
C GLY A 121 4.79 -13.65 -12.18
N TYR A 122 5.66 -12.88 -11.53
CA TYR A 122 6.17 -11.60 -12.02
C TYR A 122 7.60 -11.70 -12.52
N SER A 123 7.93 -10.86 -13.50
CA SER A 123 9.27 -10.76 -14.09
C SER A 123 9.64 -9.31 -14.35
N LEU A 124 10.85 -8.93 -13.99
CA LEU A 124 11.38 -7.59 -14.25
C LEU A 124 12.23 -7.60 -15.52
N TYR A 125 11.91 -6.70 -16.45
CA TYR A 125 12.65 -6.51 -17.68
C TYR A 125 13.28 -5.13 -17.74
N SER A 126 14.45 -5.07 -18.33
CA SER A 126 15.06 -3.83 -18.77
C SER A 126 14.65 -3.56 -20.22
N CYS A 127 14.00 -2.43 -20.47
CA CYS A 127 13.73 -1.94 -21.82
C CYS A 127 14.81 -0.95 -22.23
N HIS A 128 15.52 -1.30 -23.29
CA HIS A 128 16.55 -0.48 -23.92
C HIS A 128 15.92 0.27 -25.08
N THR A 129 16.03 1.59 -25.09
CA THR A 129 15.51 2.42 -26.18
C THR A 129 16.55 3.46 -26.58
N GLN A 130 16.68 3.76 -27.87
CA GLN A 130 17.43 4.89 -28.37
C GLN A 130 16.48 5.82 -29.14
N PRO A 131 15.85 6.81 -28.47
CA PRO A 131 14.90 7.68 -29.13
C PRO A 131 15.59 8.50 -30.22
N GLN A 132 15.05 8.48 -31.43
CA GLN A 132 15.59 9.24 -32.57
C GLN A 132 15.70 10.74 -32.28
N SER A 133 14.79 11.28 -31.46
CA SER A 133 14.77 12.69 -31.06
C SER A 133 15.98 13.13 -30.22
N THR A 134 16.56 12.24 -29.42
CA THR A 134 17.68 12.57 -28.52
C THR A 134 18.98 11.86 -28.90
N GLY A 135 18.88 10.74 -29.63
CA GLY A 135 20.00 9.84 -29.94
C GLY A 135 20.62 9.16 -28.71
N ARG A 136 20.15 9.43 -27.49
CA ARG A 136 20.75 8.94 -26.24
C ARG A 136 20.09 7.61 -25.84
N PRO A 137 20.87 6.53 -25.68
CA PRO A 137 20.34 5.29 -25.14
C PRO A 137 19.78 5.50 -23.73
N ARG A 138 18.57 4.97 -23.50
CA ARG A 138 17.87 4.95 -22.23
C ARG A 138 17.58 3.51 -21.84
N LYS A 139 17.71 3.23 -20.55
CA LYS A 139 17.41 1.94 -19.92
C LYS A 139 16.33 2.16 -18.86
N ASP A 140 15.15 1.57 -19.06
CA ASP A 140 14.02 1.62 -18.12
C ASP A 140 13.70 0.24 -17.57
N LEU A 141 13.22 0.16 -16.33
CA LEU A 141 12.79 -1.10 -15.73
C LEU A 141 11.27 -1.22 -15.78
N TYR A 142 10.79 -2.32 -16.36
CA TYR A 142 9.38 -2.65 -16.50
C TYR A 142 9.07 -3.97 -15.82
N LEU A 143 8.05 -3.96 -14.97
CA LEU A 143 7.57 -5.15 -14.27
C LEU A 143 6.35 -5.71 -15.01
N TYR A 144 6.38 -7.00 -15.31
CA TYR A 144 5.30 -7.78 -15.90
C TYR A 144 4.83 -8.83 -14.89
N GLY A 145 3.60 -9.29 -15.02
CA GLY A 145 3.05 -10.32 -14.13
C GLY A 145 1.55 -10.55 -14.32
N PRO A 146 0.68 -9.58 -13.99
CA PRO A 146 -0.76 -9.76 -14.05
C PRO A 146 -1.29 -9.87 -15.48
N GLU A 147 -2.39 -10.59 -15.67
CA GLU A 147 -3.03 -10.78 -16.97
C GLU A 147 -3.57 -9.46 -17.55
N ASN A 148 -4.23 -8.66 -16.70
CA ASN A 148 -4.96 -7.47 -17.12
C ASN A 148 -4.11 -6.18 -17.11
N ILE A 149 -2.81 -6.28 -16.82
CA ILE A 149 -1.90 -5.14 -16.76
C ILE A 149 -0.74 -5.39 -17.72
N LYS A 150 -0.62 -4.54 -18.75
CA LYS A 150 0.43 -4.68 -19.77
C LYS A 150 1.84 -4.66 -19.17
N LYS A 151 2.09 -3.76 -18.22
CA LYS A 151 3.32 -3.64 -17.42
C LYS A 151 3.21 -2.46 -16.45
N PHE A 152 3.92 -2.52 -15.34
CA PHE A 152 4.23 -1.36 -14.51
C PHE A 152 5.55 -0.75 -14.98
N ARG A 153 5.55 0.56 -15.28
CA ARG A 153 6.68 1.28 -15.89
C ARG A 153 7.70 1.79 -14.88
N SER A 154 7.37 1.69 -13.58
CA SER A 154 8.23 2.10 -12.49
C SER A 154 7.82 1.38 -11.19
N PRO A 155 8.71 1.34 -10.17
CA PRO A 155 8.34 0.88 -8.83
C PRO A 155 7.12 1.61 -8.26
N ASN A 156 6.98 2.92 -8.50
CA ASN A 156 5.86 3.70 -7.98
C ASN A 156 4.51 3.28 -8.56
N GLU A 157 4.46 2.96 -9.85
CA GLU A 157 3.23 2.45 -10.47
C GLU A 157 2.79 1.12 -9.84
N PHE A 158 3.77 0.29 -9.44
CA PHE A 158 3.51 -1.00 -8.79
C PHE A 158 3.22 -0.88 -7.29
N THR A 159 3.68 0.18 -6.61
CA THR A 159 3.71 0.22 -5.14
C THR A 159 2.31 0.11 -4.50
N MET A 160 1.29 0.76 -5.05
CA MET A 160 -0.08 0.61 -4.52
C MET A 160 -0.71 -0.74 -4.87
N HIS A 161 -0.23 -1.40 -5.92
CA HIS A 161 -0.57 -2.80 -6.22
C HIS A 161 0.07 -3.74 -5.20
N ALA A 162 1.34 -3.49 -4.85
CA ALA A 162 2.05 -4.23 -3.82
C ALA A 162 1.36 -4.14 -2.45
N VAL A 163 0.92 -2.95 -2.02
CA VAL A 163 0.14 -2.80 -0.77
C VAL A 163 -1.16 -3.61 -0.82
N TRP A 164 -1.85 -3.60 -1.95
CA TRP A 164 -3.05 -4.42 -2.15
C TRP A 164 -2.74 -5.93 -2.09
N LEU A 165 -1.64 -6.38 -2.70
CA LEU A 165 -1.14 -7.75 -2.60
C LEU A 165 -0.74 -8.14 -1.17
N MET A 166 -0.48 -7.20 -0.27
CA MET A 166 -0.26 -7.49 1.15
C MET A 166 -1.56 -7.51 1.96
N GLY A 167 -2.61 -6.82 1.51
CA GLY A 167 -3.86 -6.58 2.25
C GLY A 167 -5.07 -7.42 1.82
N GLY A 168 -4.86 -8.53 1.11
CA GLY A 168 -5.94 -9.44 0.68
C GLY A 168 -6.01 -9.68 -0.83
N GLY A 169 -5.25 -8.92 -1.63
CA GLY A 169 -4.93 -9.23 -3.02
C GLY A 169 -6.16 -9.59 -3.87
N PRO A 170 -6.04 -10.60 -4.76
CA PRO A 170 -7.09 -11.00 -5.71
C PRO A 170 -8.49 -11.22 -5.14
N SER A 171 -8.62 -11.50 -3.83
CA SER A 171 -9.92 -11.67 -3.19
C SER A 171 -10.72 -10.35 -3.09
N ASN A 172 -10.07 -9.19 -3.15
CA ASN A 172 -10.70 -7.88 -3.04
C ASN A 172 -10.19 -6.90 -4.13
N PRO A 173 -10.45 -7.15 -5.42
CA PRO A 173 -9.84 -6.40 -6.52
C PRO A 173 -10.23 -4.91 -6.52
N SER A 174 -11.41 -4.56 -6.02
CA SER A 174 -11.91 -3.18 -5.93
C SER A 174 -11.12 -2.29 -4.96
N LEU A 175 -10.30 -2.89 -4.08
CA LEU A 175 -9.49 -2.16 -3.12
C LEU A 175 -8.12 -1.74 -3.68
N CYS A 176 -7.72 -2.23 -4.85
CA CYS A 176 -6.44 -1.83 -5.42
C CYS A 176 -6.45 -0.36 -5.86
N GLN A 177 -5.44 0.40 -5.44
CA GLN A 177 -5.31 1.85 -5.68
C GLN A 177 -4.20 2.19 -6.67
N CYS A 178 -3.70 1.21 -7.43
CA CYS A 178 -2.69 1.46 -8.46
C CYS A 178 -3.29 2.12 -9.71
N ILE A 179 -2.43 2.69 -10.56
CA ILE A 179 -2.84 3.41 -11.77
C ILE A 179 -3.58 2.54 -12.79
N HIS A 180 -3.44 1.21 -12.71
CA HIS A 180 -4.05 0.28 -13.66
C HIS A 180 -5.39 -0.30 -13.18
N CYS A 181 -5.57 -0.48 -11.87
CA CYS A 181 -6.76 -1.13 -11.31
C CYS A 181 -7.85 -0.15 -10.87
N SER A 182 -7.50 1.12 -10.68
CA SER A 182 -8.41 2.14 -10.17
C SER A 182 -8.62 3.26 -11.18
N THR A 183 -9.55 4.16 -10.88
CA THR A 183 -9.94 5.28 -11.75
C THR A 183 -9.07 6.52 -11.61
N HIS A 184 -7.86 6.41 -11.03
CA HIS A 184 -6.94 7.54 -10.91
C HIS A 184 -6.54 8.07 -12.29
N ASN A 185 -6.45 9.39 -12.42
CA ASN A 185 -6.17 10.01 -13.72
C ASN A 185 -4.67 10.01 -14.07
N SER A 186 -3.78 9.88 -13.08
CA SER A 186 -2.33 9.88 -13.30
C SER A 186 -1.53 9.30 -12.13
N GLN A 187 -0.32 8.81 -12.42
CA GLN A 187 0.63 8.39 -11.38
C GLN A 187 1.08 9.56 -10.49
N ILE A 188 1.03 10.81 -10.98
CA ILE A 188 1.33 12.01 -10.19
C ILE A 188 0.30 12.20 -9.07
N GLU A 189 -0.98 12.02 -9.38
CA GLU A 189 -2.07 12.08 -8.39
C GLU A 189 -1.86 11.03 -7.30
N ILE A 190 -1.57 9.78 -7.70
CA ILE A 190 -1.29 8.68 -6.78
C ILE A 190 -0.09 8.99 -5.91
N ASN A 191 1.01 9.46 -6.49
CA ASN A 191 2.20 9.82 -5.73
C ASN A 191 1.90 10.88 -4.67
N ARG A 192 1.11 11.91 -5.02
CA ARG A 192 0.70 12.95 -4.07
C ARG A 192 -0.20 12.39 -2.97
N ARG A 193 -1.23 11.62 -3.33
CA ARG A 193 -2.21 11.07 -2.38
C ARG A 193 -1.56 10.13 -1.36
N TYR A 194 -0.58 9.36 -1.80
CA TYR A 194 0.03 8.30 -1.00
C TYR A 194 1.48 8.60 -0.55
N GLY A 195 1.99 9.80 -0.86
CA GLY A 195 3.33 10.21 -0.45
C GLY A 195 4.47 9.40 -1.09
N LEU A 196 4.29 8.94 -2.34
CA LEU A 196 5.33 8.23 -3.08
C LEU A 196 6.36 9.21 -3.67
N PRO A 197 7.65 8.82 -3.74
CA PRO A 197 8.71 9.69 -4.25
C PRO A 197 8.65 9.79 -5.78
N GLY A 198 8.35 10.96 -6.33
CA GLY A 198 8.35 11.16 -7.78
C GLY A 198 8.07 12.62 -8.09
N ARG A 199 8.91 13.23 -8.92
CA ARG A 199 9.03 14.69 -9.06
C ARG A 199 7.70 15.43 -9.06
N HIS A 200 7.60 16.39 -8.16
CA HIS A 200 6.89 17.64 -8.40
C HIS A 200 7.69 18.75 -7.70
N ASP A 201 8.17 19.76 -8.42
CA ASP A 201 8.02 21.12 -7.90
C ASP A 201 8.12 22.25 -8.95
N PRO A 202 7.06 23.05 -9.12
CA PRO A 202 7.19 24.44 -9.60
C PRO A 202 6.95 25.54 -8.55
N ARG A 203 6.57 25.23 -7.31
CA ARG A 203 6.30 26.13 -6.17
C ARG A 203 7.29 26.06 -5.00
N ASP A 204 8.36 25.28 -5.09
CA ASP A 204 9.63 25.52 -4.36
C ASP A 204 10.32 26.83 -4.83
N HIS A 205 9.75 27.49 -5.83
CA HIS A 205 10.00 28.89 -6.15
C HIS A 205 8.83 29.75 -5.64
N HIS A 206 9.09 30.51 -4.57
CA HIS A 206 8.32 31.67 -4.09
C HIS A 206 7.03 31.42 -3.29
N HIS A 207 7.17 31.38 -1.96
CA HIS A 207 6.47 32.33 -1.09
C HIS A 207 7.35 32.66 0.13
N HIS A 208 8.25 33.63 -0.09
CA HIS A 208 8.64 34.55 0.97
C HIS A 208 7.49 35.54 1.16
N SER A 209 7.22 35.83 2.44
CA SER A 209 6.35 36.90 2.99
C SER A 209 4.86 36.64 2.95
#